data_AF-A0A560P845-F1
#
_entry.id   AF-A0A560P845-F1
#
_cell.length_a   1.000
_cell.length_b   1.000
_cell.length_c   1.000
_cell.angle_alpha   90.00
_cell.angle_beta   90.00
_cell.angle_gamma   90.00
#
_symmetry.space_group_name_H-M   'P 1'
#
loop_
_entity.id
_entity.type
_entity.pdbx_description
1 polymer ?
#
loop_
_entity_poly.entity_id
_entity_poly.type
_entity_poly.pdbx_seq_one_letter_code
_entity_poly.pdbx_strand_id
1 'polypeptide(L)' 'MTTVSRLDTLFPTLNEIPEQYRLGEPIEQRDYLVDGQLLTWNGPLATVRSPVFLAT' A
#
# COMPACT_ATOMS: atom_id res chain seq x y z
N MET A 1 -4.71 16.88 30.25
CA MET A 1 -4.34 15.46 30.29
C MET A 1 -4.92 14.84 29.03
N THR A 2 -4.11 14.67 28.00
CA THR A 2 -4.53 14.12 26.71
C THR A 2 -4.74 12.62 26.89
N THR A 3 -5.97 12.16 26.74
CA THR A 3 -6.31 10.75 26.81
C THR A 3 -5.76 10.07 25.57
N VAL A 4 -4.76 9.20 25.73
CA VAL A 4 -4.26 8.36 24.63
C VAL A 4 -5.38 7.43 24.21
N SER A 5 -5.69 7.39 22.91
CA SER A 5 -6.73 6.51 22.39
C SER A 5 -6.20 5.09 22.41
N ARG A 6 -7.01 4.14 22.91
CA ARG A 6 -6.66 2.71 22.87
C ARG A 6 -6.52 2.19 21.43
N LEU A 7 -7.05 2.93 20.45
CA LEU A 7 -6.89 2.60 19.03
C LEU A 7 -5.46 2.86 18.53
N ASP A 8 -4.74 3.81 19.14
CA ASP A 8 -3.38 4.17 18.72
C ASP A 8 -2.40 3.02 18.94
N THR A 9 -2.73 2.09 19.85
CA THR A 9 -1.92 0.89 20.13
C THR A 9 -2.24 -0.30 19.22
N LEU A 10 -3.19 -0.16 18.28
CA LEU A 10 -3.61 -1.26 17.39
C LEU A 10 -2.84 -1.30 16.07
N PHE A 11 -2.10 -0.24 15.75
CA PHE A 11 -1.39 -0.13 14.48
C PHE A 11 0.09 -0.49 14.66
N PRO A 12 0.65 -1.34 13.80
CA PRO A 12 2.07 -1.68 13.86
C PRO A 12 2.92 -0.54 13.31
N THR A 13 4.13 -0.40 13.81
CA THR A 13 5.23 0.28 13.11
C THR A 13 5.79 -0.62 12.01
N LEU A 14 6.53 -0.05 11.05
CA LEU A 14 7.11 -0.82 9.94
C LEU A 14 8.00 -1.99 10.42
N ASN A 15 8.75 -1.79 11.51
CA ASN A 15 9.69 -2.77 12.04
C ASN A 15 8.99 -3.97 12.71
N GLU A 16 7.76 -3.79 13.17
CA GLU A 16 6.95 -4.85 13.79
C GLU A 16 6.33 -5.79 12.77
N ILE A 17 6.27 -5.40 11.49
CA ILE A 17 5.83 -6.28 10.40
C ILE A 17 6.98 -7.25 10.07
N PRO A 18 6.74 -8.58 10.04
CA PRO A 18 7.76 -9.54 9.63
C PRO A 18 8.24 -9.26 8.20
N GLU A 19 9.55 -9.37 7.97
CA GLU A 19 10.20 -8.96 6.72
C GLU A 19 9.55 -9.56 5.45
N GLN A 20 9.22 -10.84 5.49
CA GLN A 20 8.55 -11.56 4.39
C GLN A 20 7.14 -11.02 4.04
N TYR A 21 6.55 -10.20 4.91
CA TYR A 21 5.22 -9.59 4.75
C TYR A 21 5.28 -8.07 4.64
N ARG A 22 6.46 -7.46 4.70
CA ARG A 22 6.61 -6.02 4.49
C ARG A 22 6.31 -5.70 3.03
N LEU A 23 5.62 -4.58 2.80
CA LEU A 23 5.45 -4.06 1.45
C LEU A 23 6.83 -3.73 0.89
N GLY A 24 7.06 -4.18 -0.34
CA GLY A 24 8.24 -3.78 -1.11
C GLY A 24 8.07 -2.38 -1.71
N GLU A 25 8.90 -2.11 -2.72
CA GLU A 25 8.80 -0.88 -3.50
C GLU A 25 7.43 -0.73 -4.17
N PRO A 26 6.93 0.51 -4.38
CA PRO A 26 5.71 0.75 -5.14
C PRO A 26 5.77 0.11 -6.53
N ILE A 27 4.64 -0.46 -6.96
CA ILE A 27 4.50 -1.06 -8.28
C ILE A 27 3.64 -0.17 -9.19
N GLU A 28 4.03 -0.03 -10.46
CA GLU A 28 3.23 0.64 -11.48
C GLU A 28 2.64 -0.38 -12.45
N GLN A 29 1.32 -0.58 -12.40
CA GLN A 29 0.62 -1.43 -13.37
C GLN A 29 0.15 -0.59 -14.55
N ARG A 30 0.97 -0.54 -15.60
CA ARG A 30 0.68 0.22 -16.84
C ARG A 30 0.08 -0.63 -17.94
N ASP A 31 0.37 -1.92 -17.95
CA ASP A 31 -0.10 -2.79 -19.00
C ASP A 31 -1.50 -3.32 -18.68
N TYR A 32 -2.34 -3.37 -19.70
CA TYR A 32 -3.71 -3.85 -19.61
C TYR A 32 -4.08 -4.65 -20.86
N LEU A 33 -4.97 -5.63 -20.69
CA LEU A 33 -5.38 -6.53 -21.76
C LEU A 33 -6.65 -6.00 -22.43
N VAL A 34 -6.61 -5.79 -23.74
CA VAL A 34 -7.78 -5.46 -24.58
C VAL A 34 -7.77 -6.38 -25.79
N ASP A 35 -8.86 -7.11 -26.02
CA ASP A 35 -9.04 -7.99 -27.18
C ASP A 35 -7.85 -8.96 -27.42
N GLY A 36 -7.28 -9.48 -26.33
CA GLY A 36 -6.15 -10.42 -26.38
C GLY A 36 -4.78 -9.77 -26.60
N GLN A 37 -4.69 -8.44 -26.59
CA GLN A 37 -3.45 -7.69 -26.74
C GLN A 37 -3.09 -6.96 -25.45
N LEU A 38 -1.83 -7.08 -25.01
CA LEU A 38 -1.29 -6.23 -23.96
C LEU A 38 -0.96 -4.86 -24.53
N LEU A 39 -1.64 -3.84 -24.01
CA LEU A 39 -1.42 -2.44 -24.33
C LEU A 39 -0.83 -1.72 -23.14
N THR A 40 0.03 -0.73 -23.38
CA THR A 40 0.65 0.09 -22.32
C THR A 40 -0.08 1.41 -22.16
N TRP A 41 -0.49 1.72 -20.92
CA TRP A 41 -1.12 2.98 -20.55
C TRP A 41 -0.09 4.07 -20.24
N ASN A 42 -0.14 5.17 -21.02
CA ASN A 42 0.76 6.32 -20.88
C ASN A 42 0.12 7.51 -20.14
N GLY A 43 -1.13 7.37 -19.69
CA GLY A 43 -1.85 8.39 -18.95
C GLY A 43 -1.60 8.35 -17.44
N PRO A 44 -2.38 9.12 -16.66
CA PRO A 44 -2.31 9.09 -15.20
C PRO A 44 -2.73 7.72 -14.65
N LEU A 45 -2.11 7.31 -13.55
CA LEU A 45 -2.46 6.10 -12.79
C LEU A 45 -3.18 6.49 -11.50
N ALA A 46 -4.09 5.62 -11.04
CA ALA A 46 -4.69 5.75 -9.73
C ALA A 46 -3.72 5.25 -8.65
N THR A 47 -3.52 6.04 -7.59
CA THR A 47 -2.72 5.59 -6.44
C THR A 47 -3.52 4.63 -5.57
N VAL A 48 -3.04 3.40 -5.43
CA VAL A 48 -3.57 2.43 -4.47
C VAL A 48 -2.68 2.45 -3.22
N ARG A 49 -3.30 2.60 -2.05
CA ARG A 49 -2.60 2.61 -0.77
C ARG A 49 -2.69 1.23 -0.10
N SER A 50 -1.69 0.91 0.70
CA SER A 50 -1.70 -0.25 1.60
C SER A 50 -2.95 -0.27 2.47
N PRO A 51 -3.60 -1.44 2.67
CA PRO A 51 -4.64 -1.59 3.68
C PRO A 51 -4.07 -1.62 5.11
N VAL A 52 -2.76 -1.86 5.28
CA VAL A 52 -2.07 -1.82 6.56
C VAL A 52 -1.69 -0.37 6.86
N PHE A 53 -2.35 0.21 7.86
CA PHE A 53 -1.97 1.51 8.42
C PHE A 53 -0.82 1.33 9.41
N LEU A 54 0.17 2.22 9.36
CA LEU A 54 1.31 2.21 10.26
C LEU A 54 1.15 3.26 11.36
N ALA A 55 1.48 2.90 12.60
CA ALA A 55 1.61 3.88 13.67
C ALA A 55 2.71 4.89 13.30
N THR A 56 2.39 6.18 13.45
CA THR A 56 3.26 7.32 13.12
C THR A 56 3.88 7.90 14.37
#